data_AF-A0A2E3RRT2-F1
#
_entry.id   AF-A0A2E3RRT2-F1
#
_cell.length_a   1.000
_cell.length_b   1.000
_cell.length_c   1.000
_cell.angle_alpha   90.00
_cell.angle_beta   90.00
_cell.angle_gamma   90.00
#
_symmetry.space_group_name_H-M   'P 1'
#
loop_
_entity.id
_entity.type
_entity.pdbx_description
1 polymer ?
#
loop_
_entity_poly.entity_id
_entity_poly.type
_entity_poly.pdbx_seq_one_letter_code
_entity_poly.pdbx_strand_id
1 'polypeptide(L)'
;MRLIAVVAMAAGAALVFAGSSSGDDPRPIVDPSLENADGYELIVEYSERASLPDDWRDFLLAKAWIESRGNPLKGRGTSEGAPSNADIVQSASEAKAAAQAYDRQVKRGAISGSPWGRKSWSFGSGGLWALLPANAVAVAYRGTELQGVAEAYDPWSVFDPKRAIALAIAYNLGLSRWQRFKKNPTWENLHAGWRLPGNMGDPGSVGYQKSAANFREALAAMGIPASFANKRVSFENVPSAVQVYLALNGAGSV
;
A
#
# COMPACT_ATOMS: atom_id res chain seq x y z
N MET A 1 50.92 41.49 24.54
CA MET A 1 49.66 41.88 25.21
C MET A 1 48.51 41.18 24.52
N ARG A 2 47.66 40.49 25.28
CA ARG A 2 46.40 39.90 24.82
C ARG A 2 45.33 40.98 24.70
N LEU A 3 44.44 40.86 23.72
CA LEU A 3 43.07 41.36 23.80
C LEU A 3 42.15 40.48 22.96
N ILE A 4 41.12 39.98 23.62
CA ILE A 4 39.96 39.23 23.13
C ILE A 4 38.78 40.22 23.11
N ALA A 5 37.94 40.19 22.08
CA ALA A 5 36.47 40.41 22.11
C ALA A 5 35.95 40.51 20.65
N VAL A 6 35.15 39.57 20.14
CA VAL A 6 33.66 39.44 20.22
C VAL A 6 32.88 40.31 19.21
N VAL A 7 32.31 39.61 18.21
CA VAL A 7 30.98 39.69 17.57
C VAL A 7 30.24 41.04 17.46
N ALA A 8 29.85 41.42 16.24
CA ALA A 8 28.49 41.91 15.90
C ALA A 8 28.25 42.02 14.37
N MET A 9 26.98 41.82 14.00
CA MET A 9 26.38 41.75 12.66
C MET A 9 26.36 43.07 11.88
N ALA A 10 26.23 43.01 10.53
CA ALA A 10 25.04 43.50 9.80
C ALA A 10 25.20 43.54 8.26
N ALA A 11 24.08 43.23 7.59
CA ALA A 11 23.54 43.80 6.35
C ALA A 11 24.17 43.46 4.97
N GLY A 12 23.39 42.71 4.18
CA GLY A 12 22.73 43.30 3.00
C GLY A 12 23.35 43.01 1.64
N ALA A 13 22.74 42.10 0.89
CA ALA A 13 22.43 42.28 -0.54
C ALA A 13 21.44 41.21 -0.99
N ALA A 14 20.18 41.62 -1.18
CA ALA A 14 19.23 40.89 -1.98
C ALA A 14 19.67 41.00 -3.45
N LEU A 15 19.81 39.85 -4.13
CA LEU A 15 19.61 39.80 -5.58
C LEU A 15 18.56 38.73 -5.88
N VAL A 16 17.40 39.23 -6.28
CA VAL A 16 16.30 38.47 -6.86
C VAL A 16 16.77 37.97 -8.23
N PHE A 17 16.77 36.65 -8.43
CA PHE A 17 16.58 36.08 -9.75
C PHE A 17 15.33 35.20 -9.71
N ALA A 18 14.28 35.73 -10.34
CA ALA A 18 13.13 34.99 -10.77
C ALA A 18 13.58 33.97 -11.83
N GLY A 19 13.62 32.70 -11.45
CA GLY A 19 13.68 31.56 -12.35
C GLY A 19 12.32 30.89 -12.36
N SER A 20 11.69 30.90 -13.53
CA SER A 20 10.37 30.35 -13.85
C SER A 20 10.07 28.98 -13.22
N SER A 21 8.98 28.91 -12.45
CA SER A 21 8.40 27.67 -11.95
C SER A 21 7.85 26.83 -13.12
N SER A 22 8.47 25.68 -13.36
CA SER A 22 7.86 24.59 -14.11
C SER A 22 7.81 23.34 -13.23
N GLY A 23 6.71 23.21 -12.47
CA GLY A 23 6.15 21.91 -12.07
C GLY A 23 7.04 20.95 -11.29
N ASP A 24 7.73 21.42 -10.25
CA ASP A 24 8.36 20.53 -9.27
C ASP A 24 7.29 20.04 -8.28
N ASP A 25 6.74 18.85 -8.54
CA ASP A 25 6.01 18.06 -7.55
C ASP A 25 6.88 17.92 -6.28
N PRO A 26 6.30 18.01 -5.06
CA PRO A 26 7.07 17.83 -3.84
C PRO A 26 7.77 16.47 -3.85
N ARG A 27 9.10 16.48 -3.64
CA ARG A 27 9.92 15.26 -3.57
C ARG A 27 9.45 14.40 -2.39
N PRO A 28 9.31 13.08 -2.55
CA PRO A 28 8.85 12.21 -1.47
C PRO A 28 9.80 12.22 -0.28
N ILE A 29 9.23 12.34 0.91
CA ILE A 29 9.91 11.97 2.16
C ILE A 29 9.88 10.44 2.20
N VAL A 30 10.93 9.81 1.66
CA VAL A 30 11.20 8.39 1.87
C VAL A 30 12.20 8.32 3.02
N ASP A 31 11.82 7.68 4.13
CA ASP A 31 12.81 7.14 5.07
C ASP A 31 13.33 5.82 4.46
N PRO A 32 14.58 5.78 3.96
CA PRO A 32 15.09 4.68 3.15
C PRO A 32 15.77 3.57 3.98
N SER A 33 15.47 3.43 5.28
CA SER A 33 16.32 2.66 6.19
C SER A 33 16.30 1.13 6.06
N LEU A 34 15.66 0.52 5.06
CA LEU A 34 15.68 -0.94 4.91
C LEU A 34 15.96 -1.39 3.48
N GLU A 35 17.17 -1.12 2.98
CA GLU A 35 17.71 -1.78 1.79
C GLU A 35 17.83 -3.32 1.93
N ASN A 36 17.52 -3.89 3.10
CA ASN A 36 17.66 -5.32 3.40
C ASN A 36 16.56 -5.92 4.31
N ALA A 37 15.44 -5.25 4.58
CA ALA A 37 14.39 -5.94 5.34
C ALA A 37 13.69 -6.98 4.47
N ASP A 38 13.71 -8.22 4.95
CA ASP A 38 12.81 -9.23 4.45
C ASP A 38 11.37 -8.76 4.71
N GLY A 39 10.60 -8.51 3.65
CA GLY A 39 9.23 -8.04 3.80
C GLY A 39 8.35 -9.01 4.58
N TYR A 40 8.73 -10.29 4.69
CA TYR A 40 8.06 -11.22 5.59
C TYR A 40 8.25 -10.85 7.07
N GLU A 41 9.46 -10.48 7.48
CA GLU A 41 9.74 -10.03 8.86
C GLU A 41 8.95 -8.77 9.18
N LEU A 42 8.88 -7.81 8.25
CA LEU A 42 8.08 -6.60 8.42
C LEU A 42 6.59 -6.89 8.53
N ILE A 43 6.06 -7.86 7.77
CA ILE A 43 4.67 -8.28 7.91
C ILE A 43 4.42 -8.83 9.30
N VAL A 44 5.32 -9.66 9.83
CA VAL A 44 5.19 -10.21 11.19
C VAL A 44 5.22 -9.08 12.23
N GLU A 45 6.28 -8.26 12.23
CA GLU A 45 6.46 -7.16 13.20
C GLU A 45 5.26 -6.20 13.20
N TYR A 46 4.86 -5.73 12.02
CA TYR A 46 3.79 -4.75 11.92
C TYR A 46 2.41 -5.36 12.16
N SER A 47 2.21 -6.66 11.90
CA SER A 47 0.97 -7.33 12.31
C SER A 47 0.85 -7.38 13.82
N GLU A 48 1.93 -7.71 14.53
CA GLU A 48 1.94 -7.73 16.00
C GLU A 48 1.72 -6.34 16.58
N ARG A 49 2.44 -5.33 16.08
CA ARG A 49 2.30 -3.93 16.54
C ARG A 49 0.92 -3.34 16.28
N ALA A 50 0.27 -3.75 15.19
CA ALA A 50 -1.09 -3.32 14.85
C ALA A 50 -2.17 -4.23 15.47
N SER A 51 -1.80 -5.20 16.31
CA SER A 51 -2.71 -6.17 16.92
C SER A 51 -3.59 -6.91 15.90
N LEU A 52 -3.02 -7.23 14.72
CA LEU A 52 -3.71 -8.03 13.72
C LEU A 52 -3.83 -9.49 14.21
N PRO A 53 -5.00 -10.14 14.05
CA PRO A 53 -5.12 -11.56 14.34
C PRO A 53 -4.15 -12.40 13.49
N ASP A 54 -3.65 -13.50 14.04
CA ASP A 54 -2.69 -14.39 13.37
C ASP A 54 -3.14 -14.82 11.96
N ASP A 55 -4.42 -15.16 11.80
CA ASP A 55 -4.94 -15.54 10.48
C ASP A 55 -4.81 -14.42 9.44
N TRP A 56 -4.94 -13.16 9.85
CA TRP A 56 -4.77 -12.03 8.94
C TRP A 56 -3.30 -11.86 8.56
N ARG A 57 -2.37 -12.02 9.52
CA ARG A 57 -0.93 -12.04 9.24
C ARG A 57 -0.58 -13.16 8.26
N ASP A 58 -1.05 -14.38 8.50
CA ASP A 58 -0.78 -15.55 7.66
C ASP A 58 -1.30 -15.36 6.23
N PHE A 59 -2.49 -14.77 6.07
CA PHE A 59 -3.01 -14.37 4.77
C PHE A 59 -2.12 -13.33 4.07
N LEU A 60 -1.65 -12.31 4.80
CA LEU A 60 -0.78 -11.27 4.25
C LEU A 60 0.58 -11.82 3.81
N LEU A 61 1.17 -12.75 4.57
CA LEU A 61 2.40 -13.45 4.22
C LEU A 61 2.24 -14.24 2.91
N ALA A 62 1.20 -15.06 2.81
CA ALA A 62 0.90 -15.82 1.60
C ALA A 62 0.67 -14.88 0.40
N LYS A 63 -0.05 -13.78 0.59
CA LYS A 63 -0.30 -12.80 -0.48
C LYS A 63 0.99 -12.09 -0.91
N ALA A 64 1.86 -11.75 0.02
CA ALA A 64 3.16 -11.15 -0.27
C ALA A 64 4.08 -12.10 -1.06
N TRP A 65 4.06 -13.39 -0.73
CA TRP A 65 4.78 -14.39 -1.50
C TRP A 65 4.31 -14.48 -2.96
N ILE A 66 3.00 -14.41 -3.21
CA ILE A 66 2.43 -14.48 -4.56
C ILE A 66 2.84 -13.28 -5.41
N GLU A 67 2.73 -12.07 -4.86
CA GLU A 67 2.85 -10.84 -5.66
C GLU A 67 4.30 -10.38 -5.82
N SER A 68 5.06 -10.45 -4.73
CA SER A 68 6.37 -9.81 -4.66
C SER A 68 7.50 -10.73 -4.24
N ARG A 69 7.20 -11.98 -3.85
CA ARG A 69 8.17 -12.87 -3.17
C ARG A 69 8.75 -12.20 -1.92
N GLY A 70 7.92 -11.42 -1.22
CA GLY A 70 8.31 -10.70 -0.01
C GLY A 70 9.05 -9.37 -0.25
N ASN A 71 9.30 -8.96 -1.50
CA ASN A 71 9.99 -7.70 -1.78
C ASN A 71 9.03 -6.49 -1.70
N PRO A 72 9.15 -5.60 -0.69
CA PRO A 72 8.27 -4.44 -0.55
C PRO A 72 8.51 -3.36 -1.60
N LEU A 73 9.66 -3.38 -2.28
CA LEU A 73 10.06 -2.38 -3.28
C LEU A 73 9.76 -2.83 -4.71
N LYS A 74 9.15 -4.00 -4.91
CA LYS A 74 8.83 -4.50 -6.24
C LYS A 74 7.56 -3.85 -6.79
N GLY A 75 7.58 -3.41 -8.04
CA GLY A 75 6.41 -2.85 -8.70
C GLY A 75 6.33 -3.11 -10.19
N ARG A 76 5.20 -2.74 -10.79
CA ARG A 76 4.98 -2.76 -12.24
C ARG A 76 4.37 -1.44 -12.71
N GLY A 77 4.93 -0.87 -13.78
CA GLY A 77 4.50 0.44 -14.28
C GLY A 77 5.59 1.12 -15.07
N THR A 78 5.74 2.44 -14.86
CA THR A 78 6.92 3.19 -15.30
C THR A 78 7.76 3.63 -14.10
N SER A 79 9.04 3.91 -14.35
CA SER A 79 9.97 4.42 -13.32
C SER A 79 9.88 5.93 -13.12
N GLU A 80 9.22 6.66 -14.03
CA GLU A 80 9.17 8.13 -14.05
C GLU A 80 8.61 8.76 -12.77
N GLY A 81 7.82 8.00 -12.02
CA GLY A 81 7.25 8.45 -10.76
C GLY A 81 7.44 7.45 -9.64
N ALA A 82 8.38 6.51 -9.69
CA ALA A 82 8.64 5.55 -8.62
C ALA A 82 9.83 5.99 -7.74
N PRO A 83 9.95 5.51 -6.49
CA PRO A 83 11.14 5.75 -5.66
C PRO A 83 12.38 5.15 -6.35
N SER A 84 13.54 5.79 -6.20
CA SER A 84 14.76 5.39 -6.94
C SER A 84 15.27 3.99 -6.59
N ASN A 85 14.91 3.47 -5.42
CA ASN A 85 15.25 2.14 -4.93
C ASN A 85 14.16 1.08 -5.26
N ALA A 86 13.07 1.45 -5.93
CA ALA A 86 12.04 0.49 -6.31
C ALA A 86 12.45 -0.35 -7.53
N ASP A 87 12.25 -1.66 -7.44
CA ASP A 87 12.42 -2.60 -8.55
C ASP A 87 11.17 -2.57 -9.44
N ILE A 88 11.17 -1.68 -10.43
CA ILE A 88 10.04 -1.48 -11.34
C ILE A 88 10.22 -2.30 -12.62
N VAL A 89 9.38 -3.33 -12.75
CA VAL A 89 9.20 -4.04 -14.02
C VAL A 89 8.35 -3.18 -14.96
N GLN A 90 8.94 -2.77 -16.09
CA GLN A 90 8.29 -1.90 -17.06
C GLN A 90 7.01 -2.55 -17.62
N SER A 91 5.88 -1.84 -17.49
CA SER A 91 4.58 -2.31 -17.95
C SER A 91 3.64 -1.15 -18.29
N ALA A 92 3.49 -0.88 -19.59
CA ALA A 92 2.60 0.18 -20.08
C ALA A 92 1.13 -0.05 -19.73
N SER A 93 0.68 -1.32 -19.66
CA SER A 93 -0.69 -1.65 -19.29
C SER A 93 -0.97 -1.35 -17.81
N GLU A 94 -0.02 -1.64 -16.93
CA GLU A 94 -0.13 -1.35 -15.49
C GLU A 94 -0.12 0.16 -15.25
N ALA A 95 0.79 0.89 -15.90
CA ALA A 95 0.83 2.35 -15.83
C ALA A 95 -0.48 2.99 -16.32
N LYS A 96 -1.04 2.48 -17.42
CA LYS A 96 -2.36 2.93 -17.91
C LYS A 96 -3.47 2.63 -16.91
N ALA A 97 -3.47 1.45 -16.29
CA ALA A 97 -4.46 1.07 -15.28
C ALA A 97 -4.36 1.96 -14.04
N ALA A 98 -3.14 2.29 -13.59
CA ALA A 98 -2.86 3.20 -12.48
C ALA A 98 -3.43 4.60 -12.75
N ALA A 99 -3.12 5.16 -13.92
CA ALA A 99 -3.60 6.48 -14.31
C ALA A 99 -5.13 6.51 -14.42
N GLN A 100 -5.75 5.49 -15.00
CA GLN A 100 -7.20 5.36 -15.03
C GLN A 100 -7.81 5.20 -13.62
N ALA A 101 -7.10 4.54 -12.70
CA ALA A 101 -7.53 4.46 -11.31
C ALA A 101 -7.50 5.84 -10.65
N TYR A 102 -6.41 6.59 -10.80
CA TYR A 102 -6.32 7.97 -10.33
C TYR A 102 -7.49 8.82 -10.86
N ASP A 103 -7.70 8.86 -12.18
CA ASP A 103 -8.75 9.68 -12.80
C ASP A 103 -10.15 9.33 -12.23
N ARG A 104 -10.44 8.04 -12.02
CA ARG A 104 -11.69 7.59 -11.39
C ARG A 104 -11.82 8.04 -9.94
N GLN A 105 -10.74 7.97 -9.16
CA GLN A 105 -10.79 8.27 -7.72
C GLN A 105 -10.80 9.77 -7.43
N VAL A 106 -10.15 10.59 -8.26
CA VAL A 106 -10.33 12.05 -8.27
C VAL A 106 -11.79 12.41 -8.52
N LYS A 107 -12.41 11.86 -9.58
CA LYS A 107 -13.82 12.10 -9.89
C LYS A 107 -14.77 11.69 -8.75
N ARG A 108 -14.40 10.68 -7.96
CA ARG A 108 -15.16 10.21 -6.79
C ARG A 108 -14.85 10.97 -5.51
N GLY A 109 -13.99 11.99 -5.57
CA GLY A 109 -13.55 12.78 -4.43
C GLY A 109 -12.69 12.01 -3.44
N ALA A 110 -12.17 10.83 -3.77
CA ALA A 110 -11.37 10.02 -2.84
C ALA A 110 -9.93 10.56 -2.72
N ILE A 111 -9.40 11.09 -3.82
CA ILE A 111 -8.11 11.79 -3.87
C ILE A 111 -8.42 13.29 -3.93
N SER A 112 -8.76 13.86 -2.77
CA SER A 112 -9.08 15.28 -2.61
C SER A 112 -7.94 15.98 -1.88
N GLY A 113 -7.47 17.13 -2.38
CA GLY A 113 -6.38 17.88 -1.73
C GLY A 113 -4.98 17.26 -1.87
N SER A 114 -4.84 16.17 -2.65
CA SER A 114 -3.55 15.53 -2.93
C SER A 114 -2.60 16.51 -3.64
N PRO A 115 -1.38 16.71 -3.13
CA PRO A 115 -0.36 17.49 -3.83
C PRO A 115 0.20 16.75 -5.05
N TRP A 116 0.00 15.43 -5.16
CA TRP A 116 0.51 14.63 -6.27
C TRP A 116 -0.48 14.55 -7.43
N GLY A 117 -0.02 15.02 -8.60
CA GLY A 117 -0.76 14.94 -9.85
C GLY A 117 -0.73 13.55 -10.49
N ARG A 118 -1.48 13.39 -11.58
CA ARG A 118 -1.66 12.12 -12.30
C ARG A 118 -0.36 11.37 -12.65
N LYS A 119 0.74 12.09 -12.92
CA LYS A 119 2.03 11.49 -13.32
C LYS A 119 2.69 10.69 -12.21
N SER A 120 2.47 11.06 -10.95
CA SER A 120 2.99 10.33 -9.79
C SER A 120 2.27 9.00 -9.58
N TRP A 121 1.08 8.82 -10.15
CA TRP A 121 0.29 7.59 -10.11
C TRP A 121 0.53 6.71 -11.35
N SER A 122 1.80 6.43 -11.65
CA SER A 122 2.27 5.80 -12.88
C SER A 122 2.64 4.31 -12.75
N PHE A 123 2.42 3.72 -11.57
CA PHE A 123 2.62 2.30 -11.31
C PHE A 123 1.34 1.64 -10.79
N GLY A 124 1.04 0.48 -11.36
CA GLY A 124 -0.27 -0.18 -11.24
C GLY A 124 -0.33 -1.25 -10.17
N SER A 125 0.78 -1.93 -9.92
CA SER A 125 0.89 -3.00 -8.93
C SER A 125 2.20 -2.84 -8.20
N GLY A 126 2.16 -2.33 -6.97
CA GLY A 126 3.35 -2.03 -6.17
C GLY A 126 3.39 -2.76 -4.82
N GLY A 127 4.62 -2.95 -4.36
CA GLY A 127 5.04 -3.56 -3.11
C GLY A 127 4.45 -4.91 -2.81
N LEU A 128 4.16 -5.14 -1.53
CA LEU A 128 3.89 -6.48 -1.02
C LEU A 128 2.64 -7.12 -1.64
N TRP A 129 1.59 -6.37 -1.98
CA TRP A 129 0.33 -6.99 -2.45
C TRP A 129 -0.15 -6.51 -3.83
N ALA A 130 0.73 -5.89 -4.63
CA ALA A 130 0.44 -5.49 -6.01
C ALA A 130 -0.82 -4.60 -6.16
N LEU A 131 -1.01 -3.68 -5.21
CA LEU A 131 -2.17 -2.80 -5.21
C LEU A 131 -2.01 -1.63 -6.19
N LEU A 132 -3.11 -1.27 -6.85
CA LEU A 132 -3.27 0.01 -7.55
C LEU A 132 -3.36 1.12 -6.51
N PRO A 133 -2.36 2.01 -6.37
CA PRO A 133 -2.26 2.92 -5.23
C PRO A 133 -3.53 3.75 -5.05
N ALA A 134 -4.04 4.35 -6.13
CA ALA A 134 -5.24 5.18 -6.08
C ALA A 134 -6.49 4.42 -5.59
N ASN A 135 -6.68 3.17 -6.05
CA ASN A 135 -7.81 2.35 -5.59
C ASN A 135 -7.63 1.94 -4.13
N ALA A 136 -6.42 1.60 -3.72
CA ALA A 136 -6.13 1.16 -2.36
C ALA A 136 -6.43 2.28 -1.35
N VAL A 137 -5.93 3.49 -1.61
CA VAL A 137 -6.21 4.68 -0.81
C VAL A 137 -7.70 4.97 -0.74
N ALA A 138 -8.39 4.94 -1.88
CA ALA A 138 -9.82 5.21 -1.92
C ALA A 138 -10.64 4.21 -1.09
N VAL A 139 -10.17 2.97 -0.97
CA VAL A 139 -10.80 1.95 -0.12
C VAL A 139 -10.44 2.15 1.35
N ALA A 140 -9.21 2.60 1.64
CA ALA A 140 -8.72 2.75 3.01
C ALA A 140 -9.21 4.01 3.73
N TYR A 141 -9.15 5.18 3.07
CA TYR A 141 -9.24 6.46 3.77
C TYR A 141 -10.38 7.36 3.32
N ARG A 142 -11.09 7.05 2.23
CA ARG A 142 -12.22 7.87 1.79
C ARG A 142 -13.33 7.87 2.85
N GLY A 143 -13.73 9.05 3.29
CA GLY A 143 -14.73 9.29 4.33
C GLY A 143 -14.17 9.16 5.75
N THR A 144 -12.85 9.12 5.91
CA THR A 144 -12.14 9.10 7.20
C THR A 144 -11.36 10.39 7.41
N GLU A 145 -10.88 10.60 8.63
CA GLU A 145 -9.98 11.69 9.02
C GLU A 145 -8.65 11.71 8.25
N LEU A 146 -8.25 10.57 7.66
CA LEU A 146 -7.03 10.48 6.86
C LEU A 146 -7.26 10.79 5.37
N GLN A 147 -8.49 11.11 4.95
CA GLN A 147 -8.76 11.49 3.58
C GLN A 147 -8.05 12.81 3.24
N GLY A 148 -7.25 12.80 2.18
CA GLY A 148 -6.48 13.98 1.75
C GLY A 148 -5.22 14.29 2.57
N VAL A 149 -4.89 13.50 3.60
CA VAL A 149 -3.68 13.68 4.41
C VAL A 149 -2.47 13.08 3.69
N ALA A 150 -1.52 13.92 3.29
CA ALA A 150 -0.34 13.52 2.52
C ALA A 150 0.57 12.54 3.27
N GLU A 151 0.67 12.70 4.59
CA GLU A 151 1.44 11.83 5.47
C GLU A 151 0.80 10.44 5.57
N ALA A 152 -0.52 10.36 5.45
CA ALA A 152 -1.26 9.10 5.52
C ALA A 152 -1.20 8.32 4.22
N TYR A 153 -1.23 9.02 3.09
CA TYR A 153 -1.01 8.38 1.80
C TYR A 153 -0.37 9.30 0.76
N ASP A 154 0.39 8.66 -0.10
CA ASP A 154 0.96 9.17 -1.32
C ASP A 154 0.94 8.05 -2.38
N PRO A 155 1.31 8.30 -3.64
CA PRO A 155 1.35 7.25 -4.65
C PRO A 155 2.23 6.05 -4.26
N TRP A 156 3.32 6.31 -3.52
CA TRP A 156 4.34 5.34 -3.11
C TRP A 156 4.00 4.57 -1.83
N SER A 157 2.91 4.90 -1.15
CA SER A 157 2.44 4.20 0.05
C SER A 157 2.29 2.69 -0.12
N VAL A 158 2.20 2.17 -1.34
CA VAL A 158 2.20 0.72 -1.61
C VAL A 158 3.56 0.06 -1.44
N PHE A 159 4.66 0.84 -1.46
CA PHE A 159 6.03 0.37 -1.23
C PHE A 159 6.49 0.53 0.22
N ASP A 160 5.82 1.38 1.01
CA ASP A 160 6.05 1.51 2.45
C ASP A 160 5.29 0.41 3.21
N PRO A 161 5.94 -0.58 3.84
CA PRO A 161 5.22 -1.74 4.34
C PRO A 161 4.19 -1.41 5.44
N LYS A 162 4.37 -0.34 6.23
CA LYS A 162 3.41 0.06 7.27
C LYS A 162 2.11 0.54 6.66
N ARG A 163 2.19 1.53 5.76
CA ARG A 163 1.03 2.08 5.05
C ARG A 163 0.40 1.00 4.19
N ALA A 164 1.24 0.25 3.52
CA ALA A 164 0.81 -0.76 2.59
C ALA A 164 -0.01 -1.84 3.35
N ILE A 165 0.35 -2.26 4.58
CA ILE A 165 -0.44 -3.21 5.39
C ILE A 165 -1.82 -2.61 5.69
N ALA A 166 -1.90 -1.35 6.12
CA ALA A 166 -3.18 -0.68 6.35
C ALA A 166 -4.08 -0.71 5.09
N LEU A 167 -3.50 -0.45 3.92
CA LEU A 167 -4.22 -0.53 2.64
C LEU A 167 -4.74 -1.96 2.35
N ALA A 168 -3.93 -2.99 2.60
CA ALA A 168 -4.34 -4.38 2.41
C ALA A 168 -5.49 -4.79 3.35
N ILE A 169 -5.46 -4.34 4.61
CA ILE A 169 -6.54 -4.56 5.58
C ILE A 169 -7.85 -3.91 5.11
N ALA A 170 -7.80 -2.64 4.71
CA ALA A 170 -8.96 -1.98 4.13
C ALA A 170 -9.51 -2.71 2.91
N TYR A 171 -8.62 -3.21 2.04
CA TYR A 171 -9.02 -3.93 0.85
C TYR A 171 -9.74 -5.25 1.18
N ASN A 172 -9.20 -6.03 2.13
CA ASN A 172 -9.85 -7.23 2.66
C ASN A 172 -11.23 -6.95 3.27
N LEU A 173 -11.33 -5.91 4.11
CA LEU A 173 -12.61 -5.46 4.70
C LEU A 173 -13.59 -4.97 3.63
N GLY A 174 -13.09 -4.40 2.52
CA GLY A 174 -13.90 -4.03 1.37
C GLY A 174 -14.45 -5.25 0.64
N LEU A 175 -13.61 -6.25 0.39
CA LEU A 175 -13.99 -7.52 -0.25
C LEU A 175 -15.00 -8.30 0.60
N SER A 176 -14.90 -8.24 1.93
CA SER A 176 -15.82 -8.97 2.82
C SER A 176 -17.28 -8.51 2.73
N ARG A 177 -17.51 -7.29 2.23
CA ARG A 177 -18.86 -6.73 2.04
C ARG A 177 -19.60 -7.34 0.84
N TRP A 178 -18.88 -7.97 -0.08
CA TRP A 178 -19.47 -8.54 -1.29
C TRP A 178 -20.33 -9.77 -0.98
N GLN A 179 -21.50 -9.86 -1.61
CA GLN A 179 -22.42 -10.98 -1.41
C GLN A 179 -21.78 -12.35 -1.74
N ARG A 180 -20.92 -12.38 -2.76
CA ARG A 180 -20.18 -13.58 -3.15
C ARG A 180 -19.21 -14.06 -2.06
N PHE A 181 -18.60 -13.14 -1.32
CA PHE A 181 -17.79 -13.48 -0.16
C PHE A 181 -18.66 -14.01 0.99
N LYS A 182 -19.73 -13.28 1.33
CA LYS A 182 -20.64 -13.64 2.44
C LYS A 182 -21.21 -15.06 2.36
N LYS A 183 -21.46 -15.55 1.14
CA LYS A 183 -21.94 -16.93 0.90
C LYS A 183 -20.91 -18.01 1.26
N ASN A 184 -19.62 -17.71 1.11
CA ASN A 184 -18.52 -18.64 1.41
C ASN A 184 -17.32 -17.87 1.99
N PRO A 185 -17.36 -17.44 3.26
CA PRO A 185 -16.37 -16.49 3.78
C PRO A 185 -15.09 -17.21 4.22
N THR A 186 -14.38 -17.85 3.30
CA THR A 186 -13.09 -18.52 3.55
C THR A 186 -11.92 -17.67 3.07
N TRP A 187 -10.72 -17.94 3.57
CA TRP A 187 -9.49 -17.24 3.14
C TRP A 187 -9.20 -17.44 1.65
N GLU A 188 -9.43 -18.63 1.11
CA GLU A 188 -9.32 -18.89 -0.33
C GLU A 188 -10.30 -18.05 -1.15
N ASN A 189 -11.53 -17.90 -0.67
CA ASN A 189 -12.52 -17.07 -1.35
C ASN A 189 -12.17 -15.58 -1.25
N LEU A 190 -11.65 -15.12 -0.11
CA LEU A 190 -11.13 -13.76 0.03
C LEU A 190 -9.98 -13.52 -0.97
N HIS A 191 -9.04 -14.46 -1.07
CA HIS A 191 -7.94 -14.41 -2.02
C HIS A 191 -8.42 -14.32 -3.47
N ALA A 192 -9.44 -15.11 -3.86
CA ALA A 192 -10.07 -15.00 -5.18
C ALA A 192 -10.56 -13.57 -5.48
N GLY A 193 -11.08 -12.87 -4.47
CA GLY A 193 -11.52 -11.48 -4.57
C GLY A 193 -10.42 -10.49 -4.90
N TRP A 194 -9.18 -10.77 -4.50
CA TRP A 194 -8.03 -9.90 -4.81
C TRP A 194 -7.72 -9.80 -6.29
N ARG A 195 -7.92 -10.90 -7.03
CA ARG A 195 -7.75 -10.89 -8.49
C ARG A 195 -8.89 -10.13 -9.16
N LEU A 196 -10.11 -10.45 -8.75
CA LEU A 196 -11.33 -9.79 -9.22
C LEU A 196 -12.47 -10.16 -8.27
N PRO A 197 -13.28 -9.21 -7.79
CA PRO A 197 -14.40 -9.55 -6.89
C PRO A 197 -15.40 -10.54 -7.49
N GLY A 198 -15.51 -10.59 -8.82
CA GLY A 198 -16.30 -11.56 -9.57
C GLY A 198 -15.79 -13.00 -9.47
N ASN A 199 -14.54 -13.25 -9.11
CA ASN A 199 -14.06 -14.63 -8.93
C ASN A 199 -14.52 -15.24 -7.60
N MET A 200 -15.02 -14.43 -6.66
CA MET A 200 -15.49 -14.95 -5.37
C MET A 200 -16.77 -15.78 -5.54
N GLY A 201 -16.97 -16.76 -4.67
CA GLY A 201 -18.21 -17.52 -4.53
C GLY A 201 -18.53 -18.43 -5.71
N ASP A 202 -17.57 -18.68 -6.61
CA ASP A 202 -17.72 -19.56 -7.75
C ASP A 202 -16.51 -20.52 -7.91
N PRO A 203 -16.48 -21.61 -7.11
CA PRO A 203 -15.40 -22.59 -7.14
C PRO A 203 -15.22 -23.33 -8.48
N GLY A 204 -16.25 -23.30 -9.34
CA GLY A 204 -16.21 -23.93 -10.66
C GLY A 204 -15.53 -23.07 -11.73
N SER A 205 -15.39 -21.76 -11.50
CA SER A 205 -14.78 -20.86 -12.48
C SER A 205 -13.27 -21.07 -12.60
N VAL A 206 -12.76 -20.95 -13.83
CA VAL A 206 -11.30 -20.97 -14.12
C VAL A 206 -10.57 -19.90 -13.32
N GLY A 207 -11.19 -18.73 -13.13
CA GLY A 207 -10.63 -17.62 -12.35
C GLY A 207 -10.44 -17.97 -10.88
N TYR A 208 -11.44 -18.60 -10.26
CA TYR A 208 -11.33 -19.07 -8.87
C TYR A 208 -10.29 -20.19 -8.75
N GLN A 209 -10.35 -21.22 -9.60
CA GLN A 209 -9.45 -22.37 -9.52
C GLN A 209 -7.98 -21.97 -9.63
N LYS A 210 -7.66 -21.06 -10.56
CA LYS A 210 -6.30 -20.51 -10.67
C LYS A 210 -5.89 -19.73 -9.42
N SER A 211 -6.80 -18.94 -8.86
CA SER A 211 -6.53 -18.19 -7.62
C SER A 211 -6.29 -19.12 -6.43
N ALA A 212 -7.12 -20.16 -6.30
CA ALA A 212 -7.02 -21.17 -5.24
C ALA A 212 -5.72 -21.97 -5.32
N ALA A 213 -5.32 -22.40 -6.53
CA ALA A 213 -4.06 -23.11 -6.73
C ALA A 213 -2.86 -22.27 -6.29
N ASN A 214 -2.77 -21.02 -6.76
CA ASN A 214 -1.70 -20.09 -6.37
C ASN A 214 -1.69 -19.83 -4.86
N PHE A 215 -2.87 -19.71 -4.24
CA PHE A 215 -2.97 -19.48 -2.80
C PHE A 215 -2.44 -20.66 -2.00
N ARG A 216 -2.81 -21.89 -2.36
CA ARG A 216 -2.34 -23.11 -1.69
C ARG A 216 -0.83 -23.31 -1.83
N GLU A 217 -0.28 -22.99 -3.00
CA GLU A 217 1.17 -22.99 -3.22
C GLU A 217 1.87 -21.98 -2.27
N ALA A 218 1.32 -20.78 -2.13
CA ALA A 218 1.84 -19.76 -1.23
C ALA A 218 1.76 -20.18 0.25
N LEU A 219 0.64 -20.78 0.67
CA LEU A 219 0.51 -21.32 2.02
C LEU A 219 1.59 -22.35 2.31
N ALA A 220 1.81 -23.30 1.38
CA ALA A 220 2.86 -24.30 1.52
C ALA A 220 4.27 -23.67 1.60
N ALA A 221 4.56 -22.66 0.76
CA ALA A 221 5.84 -21.97 0.78
C ALA A 221 6.09 -21.20 2.09
N MET A 222 5.03 -20.72 2.74
CA MET A 222 5.10 -19.99 4.02
C MET A 222 4.94 -20.90 5.24
N GLY A 223 4.88 -22.22 5.07
CA GLY A 223 4.68 -23.16 6.17
C GLY A 223 3.29 -23.10 6.82
N ILE A 224 2.32 -22.46 6.18
CA ILE A 224 0.95 -22.33 6.68
C ILE A 224 0.15 -23.59 6.28
N PRO A 225 -0.58 -24.25 7.20
CA PRO A 225 -1.32 -25.47 6.89
C PRO A 225 -2.34 -25.28 5.77
N ALA A 226 -2.45 -26.25 4.86
CA ALA A 226 -3.41 -26.19 3.75
C ALA A 226 -4.88 -26.06 4.22
N SER A 227 -5.19 -26.51 5.44
CA SER A 227 -6.51 -26.32 6.06
C SER A 227 -6.89 -24.85 6.25
N PHE A 228 -5.90 -23.94 6.32
CA PHE A 228 -6.11 -22.50 6.41
C PHE A 228 -6.93 -21.95 5.24
N ALA A 229 -6.71 -22.46 4.01
CA ALA A 229 -7.43 -22.02 2.82
C ALA A 229 -8.96 -22.10 2.98
N ASN A 230 -9.43 -23.15 3.64
CA ASN A 230 -10.85 -23.43 3.86
C ASN A 230 -11.37 -22.90 5.21
N LYS A 231 -10.50 -22.36 6.07
CA LYS A 231 -10.91 -21.76 7.33
C LYS A 231 -11.78 -20.54 7.05
N ARG A 232 -12.87 -20.38 7.80
CA ARG A 232 -13.72 -19.19 7.73
C ARG A 232 -12.97 -17.98 8.27
N VAL A 233 -13.04 -16.87 7.56
CA VAL A 233 -12.45 -15.60 7.97
C VAL A 233 -13.20 -15.06 9.17
N SER A 234 -12.49 -14.83 10.27
CA SER A 234 -13.00 -14.05 11.40
C SER A 234 -12.73 -12.57 11.18
N PHE A 235 -13.73 -11.74 11.43
CA PHE A 235 -13.64 -10.28 11.43
C PHE A 235 -13.71 -9.71 12.85
N GLU A 236 -13.76 -10.58 13.85
CA GLU A 236 -13.74 -10.18 15.25
C GLU A 236 -12.38 -9.55 15.59
N ASN A 237 -12.40 -8.40 16.26
CA ASN A 237 -11.20 -7.66 16.70
C ASN A 237 -10.24 -7.25 15.58
N VAL A 238 -10.69 -7.23 14.32
CA VAL A 238 -9.85 -6.74 13.21
C VAL A 238 -9.87 -5.21 13.21
N PRO A 239 -8.71 -4.54 13.35
CA PRO A 239 -8.64 -3.09 13.31
C PRO A 239 -8.97 -2.55 11.92
N SER A 240 -9.50 -1.32 11.87
CA SER A 240 -9.66 -0.57 10.63
C SER A 240 -8.29 -0.14 10.05
N ALA A 241 -8.24 0.21 8.77
CA ALA A 241 -7.00 0.74 8.18
C ALA A 241 -6.48 2.01 8.86
N VAL A 242 -7.37 2.84 9.41
CA VAL A 242 -6.98 4.01 10.21
C VAL A 242 -6.31 3.57 11.51
N GLN A 243 -6.89 2.60 12.22
CA GLN A 243 -6.30 2.08 13.46
C GLN A 243 -4.93 1.43 13.21
N VAL A 244 -4.80 0.66 12.11
CA VAL A 244 -3.51 0.09 11.70
C VAL A 244 -2.50 1.18 11.37
N TYR A 245 -2.89 2.19 10.59
CA TYR A 245 -2.00 3.30 10.24
C TYR A 245 -1.48 4.03 11.48
N LEU A 246 -2.36 4.39 12.42
CA LEU A 246 -1.99 5.09 13.65
C LEU A 246 -1.12 4.22 14.57
N ALA A 247 -1.38 2.92 14.67
CA ALA A 247 -0.56 2.01 15.46
C ALA A 247 0.88 1.90 14.93
N LEU A 248 1.07 1.97 13.61
CA LEU A 248 2.38 1.80 12.98
C LEU A 248 3.19 3.10 12.84
N ASN A 249 2.51 4.25 12.79
CA ASN A 249 3.12 5.57 12.58
C ASN A 249 3.08 6.49 13.83
N GLY A 250 2.39 6.08 14.89
CA GLY A 250 2.34 6.79 16.18
C GLY A 250 1.05 7.60 16.38
N ALA A 251 0.60 7.68 17.64
CA ALA A 251 -0.52 8.55 18.01
C ALA A 251 -0.07 10.02 17.96
N GLY A 252 -0.48 10.73 16.90
CA GLY A 252 -0.07 12.12 16.61
C GLY A 252 0.50 12.35 15.21
N SER A 253 0.55 11.31 14.37
CA SER A 253 1.04 11.39 12.99
C SER A 253 0.01 11.96 11.98
N VAL A 254 -0.85 12.89 12.42
CA VAL A 254 -1.86 13.58 11.60
C VAL A 254 -1.82 15.07 11.93
#